data_AF-A0A242CV93-F1
#
_entry.id   AF-A0A242CV93-F1
#
_cell.length_a   1.000
_cell.length_b   1.000
_cell.length_c   1.000
_cell.angle_alpha   90.00
_cell.angle_beta   90.00
_cell.angle_gamma   90.00
#
_symmetry.space_group_name_H-M   'P 1'
#
loop_
_entity.id
_entity.type
_entity.pdbx_description
1 polymer ?
#
loop_
_entity_poly.entity_id
_entity_poly.type
_entity_poly.pdbx_seq_one_letter_code
_entity_poly.pdbx_strand_id
1 'polypeptide(L)'
;MKEFFKPMEMNLQFFADPESDSARDEQDQSVEDQTQTEEEAETKEKETSPKKYSRDDVGKMVAAETKKAVEKAKQEWEKSIPKYAEEKESLDHDQSEKSAQEKLAQKEAELAQKEIRLEYREKAQEEGLPLKIIDLIDCSDAEKAETSFKLAKEILGETTSKKKKKQFVSGGNPQSGNLDQLDPFLAGLKGK
;
A
#
# COMPACT_ATOMS: atom_id res chain seq x y z
N MET A 1 2.38 -10.82 7.38
CA MET A 1 1.05 -10.74 6.74
C MET A 1 -0.01 -10.82 7.84
N LYS A 2 -0.45 -9.69 8.42
CA LYS A 2 -1.42 -9.65 9.53
C LYS A 2 -2.42 -8.48 9.40
N GLU A 3 -2.77 -8.08 8.19
CA GLU A 3 -3.60 -6.87 7.96
C GLU A 3 -4.76 -7.11 6.98
N PHE A 4 -5.15 -8.37 6.71
CA PHE A 4 -6.12 -8.68 5.64
C PHE A 4 -7.55 -9.00 6.09
N PHE A 5 -7.90 -8.75 7.35
CA PHE A 5 -9.26 -8.89 7.84
C PHE A 5 -9.72 -7.60 8.49
N LYS A 6 -10.14 -6.64 7.68
CA LYS A 6 -10.99 -5.54 8.14
C LYS A 6 -12.42 -6.06 8.20
N PRO A 7 -13.05 -6.24 9.38
CA PRO A 7 -14.43 -6.69 9.45
C PRO A 7 -15.34 -5.60 8.87
N MET A 8 -16.21 -5.97 7.94
CA MET A 8 -17.28 -5.10 7.45
C MET A 8 -18.25 -4.83 8.60
N GLU A 9 -18.49 -3.55 8.92
CA GLU A 9 -19.57 -3.16 9.81
C GLU A 9 -20.91 -3.37 9.11
N MET A 10 -21.63 -4.40 9.53
CA MET A 10 -23.00 -4.66 9.08
C MET A 10 -23.95 -3.86 9.98
N ASN A 11 -24.70 -2.93 9.40
CA ASN A 11 -25.72 -2.15 10.12
C ASN A 11 -26.96 -3.02 10.38
N LEU A 12 -26.89 -3.84 11.44
CA LEU A 12 -27.96 -4.75 11.86
C LEU A 12 -29.19 -4.03 12.45
N GLN A 13 -29.15 -2.70 12.57
CA GLN A 13 -30.22 -1.88 13.13
C GLN A 13 -31.51 -1.88 12.29
N PHE A 14 -31.44 -2.26 11.01
CA PHE A 14 -32.63 -2.38 10.15
C PHE A 14 -33.37 -3.72 10.29
N PHE A 15 -32.81 -4.68 11.02
CA PHE A 15 -33.42 -6.01 11.26
C PHE A 15 -33.92 -6.18 12.70
N ALA A 16 -33.71 -5.20 13.57
CA ALA A 16 -34.32 -5.18 14.89
C ALA A 16 -35.78 -4.73 14.74
N ASP A 17 -36.68 -5.70 14.66
CA ASP A 17 -38.11 -5.55 14.86
C ASP A 17 -38.35 -4.79 16.19
N PRO A 18 -39.18 -3.73 16.23
CA PRO A 18 -39.33 -2.94 17.44
C PRO A 18 -40.31 -3.63 18.38
N GLU A 19 -39.86 -4.56 19.22
CA GLU A 19 -40.61 -4.89 20.44
C GLU A 19 -39.76 -5.58 21.53
N SER A 20 -39.95 -5.08 22.76
CA SER A 20 -39.53 -5.56 24.09
C SER A 20 -38.09 -5.24 24.56
N ASP A 21 -37.80 -4.70 25.75
CA ASP A 21 -38.58 -4.05 26.82
C ASP A 21 -37.57 -3.51 27.86
N SER A 22 -37.85 -2.38 28.53
CA SER A 22 -37.60 -2.13 29.98
C SER A 22 -37.48 -0.64 30.38
N ALA A 23 -38.36 -0.29 31.33
CA ALA A 23 -38.23 0.72 32.40
C ALA A 23 -38.92 2.11 32.24
N ARG A 24 -40.20 2.13 32.65
CA ARG A 24 -40.74 2.92 33.79
C ARG A 24 -40.71 4.47 33.68
N ASP A 25 -41.88 5.05 33.41
CA ASP A 25 -42.48 6.06 34.29
C ASP A 25 -44.02 6.01 34.17
N GLU A 26 -44.71 6.06 35.31
CA GLU A 26 -46.16 6.08 35.41
C GLU A 26 -46.66 7.51 35.20
N GLN A 27 -47.61 7.74 34.29
CA GLN A 27 -48.65 8.74 34.54
C GLN A 27 -49.96 8.40 33.84
N ASP A 28 -50.93 8.22 34.73
CA ASP A 28 -52.37 8.07 34.61
C ASP A 28 -53.04 9.32 34.00
N GLN A 29 -53.96 9.15 33.04
CA GLN A 29 -55.12 10.03 32.85
C GLN A 29 -56.16 9.46 31.85
N SER A 30 -57.19 8.84 32.44
CA SER A 30 -58.63 8.97 32.17
C SER A 30 -59.17 9.49 30.82
N VAL A 31 -59.97 8.61 30.18
CA VAL A 31 -61.30 8.78 29.56
C VAL A 31 -61.85 10.16 29.16
N GLU A 32 -62.36 10.24 27.92
CA GLU A 32 -63.62 10.92 27.50
C GLU A 32 -63.91 10.54 26.03
N ASP A 33 -64.67 9.48 25.76
CA ASP A 33 -66.09 9.49 25.35
C ASP A 33 -66.67 10.84 24.87
N GLN A 34 -67.11 10.89 23.61
CA GLN A 34 -68.28 11.66 23.19
C GLN A 34 -68.81 11.22 21.82
N THR A 35 -70.02 10.71 21.86
CA THR A 35 -70.89 10.28 20.77
C THR A 35 -71.68 11.44 20.13
N GLN A 36 -72.03 11.25 18.86
CA GLN A 36 -73.22 11.74 18.13
C GLN A 36 -73.38 13.24 17.84
N THR A 37 -73.48 13.56 16.55
CA THR A 37 -74.56 14.40 16.01
C THR A 37 -74.97 13.88 14.63
N GLU A 38 -76.19 13.37 14.55
CA GLU A 38 -76.95 13.20 13.31
C GLU A 38 -77.48 14.57 12.88
N GLU A 39 -77.37 14.92 11.60
CA GLU A 39 -78.33 15.82 10.98
C GLU A 39 -78.56 15.41 9.53
N GLU A 40 -79.78 15.00 9.27
CA GLU A 40 -80.36 14.61 8.00
C GLU A 40 -80.78 15.88 7.25
N ALA A 41 -80.34 16.02 5.99
CA ALA A 41 -80.92 16.98 5.06
C ALA A 41 -80.91 16.38 3.65
N GLU A 42 -82.06 15.82 3.29
CA GLU A 42 -82.40 15.31 1.97
C GLU A 42 -82.68 16.48 1.01
N THR A 43 -82.08 16.51 -0.20
CA THR A 43 -82.82 16.64 -1.48
C THR A 43 -81.91 16.77 -2.72
N LYS A 44 -82.27 15.96 -3.74
CA LYS A 44 -82.10 16.13 -5.20
C LYS A 44 -80.80 15.66 -5.88
N GLU A 45 -80.80 14.36 -6.20
CA GLU A 45 -80.60 13.77 -7.54
C GLU A 45 -79.78 14.57 -8.56
N LYS A 46 -78.49 14.23 -8.64
CA LYS A 46 -77.81 13.92 -9.91
C LYS A 46 -77.15 12.57 -9.74
N GLU A 47 -77.55 11.59 -10.55
CA GLU A 47 -76.97 10.25 -10.59
C GLU A 47 -75.47 10.31 -10.95
N THR A 48 -74.62 10.37 -9.93
CA THR A 48 -73.26 9.81 -10.01
C THR A 48 -73.06 9.01 -8.75
N SER A 49 -73.56 7.76 -8.75
CA SER A 49 -73.21 6.81 -7.71
C SER A 49 -71.68 6.80 -7.56
N PRO A 50 -71.13 6.99 -6.34
CA PRO A 50 -69.70 6.88 -6.14
C PRO A 50 -69.32 5.46 -6.57
N LYS A 51 -68.39 5.30 -7.52
CA LYS A 51 -67.88 3.98 -7.92
C LYS A 51 -67.35 3.30 -6.65
N LYS A 52 -68.17 2.43 -6.04
CA LYS A 52 -67.76 1.59 -4.92
C LYS A 52 -66.94 0.46 -5.55
N TYR A 53 -65.61 0.59 -5.51
CA TYR A 53 -64.72 -0.48 -5.96
C TYR A 53 -64.88 -1.68 -5.04
N SER A 54 -65.17 -2.85 -5.60
CA SER A 54 -65.13 -4.10 -4.84
C SER A 54 -63.69 -4.41 -4.45
N ARG A 55 -63.48 -5.15 -3.35
CA ARG A 55 -62.15 -5.59 -2.91
C ARG A 55 -61.41 -6.34 -4.02
N ASP A 56 -62.14 -7.07 -4.86
CA ASP A 56 -61.61 -7.77 -6.03
C ASP A 56 -61.13 -6.84 -7.14
N ASP A 57 -61.79 -5.70 -7.35
CA ASP A 57 -61.37 -4.72 -8.36
C ASP A 57 -60.10 -3.98 -7.92
N VAL A 58 -59.98 -3.68 -6.63
CA VAL A 58 -58.74 -3.14 -6.04
C VAL A 58 -57.62 -4.20 -6.10
N GLY A 59 -57.93 -5.46 -5.82
CA GLY A 59 -56.98 -6.57 -5.94
C GLY A 59 -56.42 -6.72 -7.36
N LYS A 60 -57.27 -6.60 -8.38
CA LYS A 60 -56.84 -6.62 -9.79
C LYS A 60 -55.98 -5.41 -10.15
N MET A 61 -56.30 -4.22 -9.64
CA MET A 61 -55.51 -3.01 -9.87
C MET A 61 -54.11 -3.13 -9.24
N VAL A 62 -54.03 -3.57 -7.98
CA VAL A 62 -52.75 -3.77 -7.29
C VAL A 62 -51.95 -4.89 -7.94
N ALA A 63 -52.58 -5.98 -8.38
CA ALA A 63 -51.89 -7.06 -9.09
C ALA A 63 -51.34 -6.59 -10.45
N ALA A 64 -52.07 -5.73 -11.17
CA ALA A 64 -51.60 -5.16 -12.42
C ALA A 64 -50.44 -4.17 -12.21
N GLU A 65 -50.50 -3.36 -11.16
CA GLU A 65 -49.44 -2.41 -10.81
C GLU A 65 -48.18 -3.11 -10.30
N THR A 66 -48.32 -4.09 -9.43
CA THR A 66 -47.18 -4.91 -8.94
C THR A 66 -46.51 -5.69 -10.07
N LYS A 67 -47.27 -6.26 -11.01
CA LYS A 67 -46.68 -6.91 -12.20
C LYS A 67 -45.85 -5.93 -13.03
N LYS A 68 -46.36 -4.72 -13.26
CA LYS A 68 -45.60 -3.67 -13.97
C LYS A 68 -44.34 -3.26 -13.22
N ALA A 69 -44.39 -3.16 -11.89
CA ALA A 69 -43.22 -2.85 -11.08
C ALA A 69 -42.17 -3.97 -11.14
N VAL A 70 -42.59 -5.23 -11.07
CA VAL A 70 -41.71 -6.40 -11.16
C VAL A 70 -41.08 -6.52 -12.56
N GLU A 71 -41.84 -6.25 -13.63
CA GLU A 71 -41.30 -6.26 -14.99
C GLU A 71 -40.27 -5.15 -15.20
N LYS A 72 -40.53 -3.94 -14.68
CA LYS A 72 -39.55 -2.84 -14.72
C LYS A 72 -38.28 -3.21 -13.94
N ALA A 73 -38.43 -3.74 -12.73
CA ALA A 73 -37.28 -4.19 -11.93
C ALA A 73 -36.47 -5.29 -12.65
N LYS A 74 -37.14 -6.24 -13.30
CA LYS A 74 -36.47 -7.26 -14.13
C LYS A 74 -35.72 -6.65 -15.31
N GLN A 75 -36.34 -5.70 -16.03
CA GLN A 75 -35.70 -5.03 -17.15
C GLN A 75 -34.52 -4.15 -16.73
N GLU A 76 -34.60 -3.48 -15.58
CA GLU A 76 -33.49 -2.72 -15.01
C GLU A 76 -32.35 -3.64 -14.57
N TRP A 77 -32.68 -4.77 -13.94
CA TRP A 77 -31.68 -5.77 -13.55
C TRP A 77 -31.00 -6.36 -14.79
N GLU A 78 -31.76 -6.77 -15.81
CA GLU A 78 -31.22 -7.32 -17.06
C GLU A 78 -30.33 -6.31 -17.81
N LYS A 79 -30.69 -5.01 -17.80
CA LYS A 79 -29.86 -3.93 -18.36
C LYS A 79 -28.61 -3.62 -17.52
N SER A 80 -28.62 -3.93 -16.22
CA SER A 80 -27.48 -3.71 -15.33
C SER A 80 -26.42 -4.80 -15.40
N ILE A 81 -26.80 -6.03 -15.82
CA ILE A 81 -25.87 -7.16 -16.00
C ILE A 81 -24.70 -6.84 -16.97
N PRO A 82 -24.93 -6.33 -18.20
CA PRO A 82 -23.83 -6.04 -19.11
C PRO A 82 -22.93 -4.89 -18.61
N LYS A 83 -23.52 -3.87 -17.97
CA LYS A 83 -22.76 -2.74 -17.41
C LYS A 83 -21.83 -3.19 -16.29
N TYR A 84 -22.31 -4.07 -15.42
CA TYR A 84 -21.51 -4.60 -14.32
C TYR A 84 -20.40 -5.53 -14.80
N ALA A 85 -20.61 -6.27 -15.90
CA ALA A 85 -19.58 -7.08 -16.52
C ALA A 85 -18.47 -6.22 -17.16
N GLU A 86 -18.85 -5.19 -17.92
CA GLU A 86 -17.92 -4.28 -18.61
C GLU A 86 -17.11 -3.41 -17.63
N GLU A 87 -17.72 -2.94 -16.54
CA GLU A 87 -17.04 -2.20 -15.48
C GLU A 87 -16.05 -3.08 -14.69
N LYS A 88 -16.36 -4.36 -14.53
CA LYS A 88 -15.44 -5.30 -13.85
C LYS A 88 -14.26 -5.68 -14.74
N GLU A 89 -14.49 -5.89 -16.04
CA GLU A 89 -13.44 -6.23 -16.99
C GLU A 89 -12.45 -5.07 -17.21
N SER A 90 -12.95 -3.83 -17.32
CA SER A 90 -12.11 -2.64 -17.43
C SER A 90 -11.25 -2.41 -16.18
N LEU A 91 -11.78 -2.67 -14.99
CA LEU A 91 -11.03 -2.51 -13.74
C LEU A 91 -9.93 -3.58 -13.58
N ASP A 92 -10.20 -4.83 -13.94
CA ASP A 92 -9.19 -5.90 -13.94
C ASP A 92 -8.11 -5.65 -15.02
N HIS A 93 -8.49 -5.14 -16.19
CA HIS A 93 -7.54 -4.78 -17.25
C HIS A 93 -6.61 -3.64 -16.81
N ASP A 94 -7.15 -2.53 -16.31
CA ASP A 94 -6.36 -1.39 -15.82
C ASP A 94 -5.41 -1.76 -14.67
N GLN A 95 -5.84 -2.65 -13.77
CA GLN A 95 -4.97 -3.15 -12.70
C GLN A 95 -3.85 -4.02 -13.24
N SER A 96 -4.15 -4.87 -14.22
CA SER A 96 -3.15 -5.73 -14.85
C SER A 96 -2.08 -4.91 -15.58
N GLU A 97 -2.48 -3.87 -16.32
CA GLU A 97 -1.58 -3.01 -17.09
C GLU A 97 -0.68 -2.18 -16.18
N LYS A 98 -1.23 -1.58 -15.12
CA LYS A 98 -0.44 -0.84 -14.11
C LYS A 98 0.61 -1.74 -13.46
N SER A 99 0.21 -2.97 -13.09
CA SER A 99 1.14 -3.94 -12.51
C SER A 99 2.23 -4.39 -13.49
N ALA A 100 1.90 -4.48 -14.78
CA ALA A 100 2.85 -4.84 -15.82
C ALA A 100 3.83 -3.70 -16.10
N GLN A 101 3.35 -2.47 -16.20
CA GLN A 101 4.19 -1.27 -16.34
C GLN A 101 5.13 -1.09 -15.16
N GLU A 102 4.65 -1.28 -13.93
CA GLU A 102 5.50 -1.15 -12.74
C GLU A 102 6.60 -2.22 -12.73
N LYS A 103 6.28 -3.47 -13.10
CA LYS A 103 7.27 -4.54 -13.23
C LYS A 103 8.30 -4.24 -14.33
N LEU A 104 7.88 -3.66 -15.45
CA LEU A 104 8.79 -3.25 -16.52
C LEU A 104 9.72 -2.12 -16.06
N ALA A 105 9.17 -1.08 -15.42
CA ALA A 105 9.97 0.02 -14.89
C ALA A 105 10.99 -0.45 -13.84
N GLN A 106 10.62 -1.38 -12.96
CA GLN A 106 11.55 -2.00 -12.00
C GLN A 106 12.67 -2.77 -12.71
N LYS A 107 12.34 -3.50 -13.79
CA LYS A 107 13.33 -4.25 -14.57
C LYS A 107 14.29 -3.34 -15.32
N GLU A 108 13.79 -2.25 -15.89
CA GLU A 108 14.62 -1.24 -16.56
C GLU A 108 15.56 -0.56 -15.57
N ALA A 109 15.06 -0.16 -14.39
CA ALA A 109 15.88 0.41 -13.33
C ALA A 109 16.95 -0.58 -12.83
N GLU A 110 16.60 -1.85 -12.62
CA GLU A 110 17.55 -2.90 -12.22
C GLU A 110 18.64 -3.11 -13.28
N LEU A 111 18.27 -3.04 -14.56
CA LEU A 111 19.20 -3.21 -15.68
C LEU A 111 20.16 -2.01 -15.77
N ALA A 112 19.64 -0.78 -15.65
CA ALA A 112 20.46 0.43 -15.60
C ALA A 112 21.47 0.40 -14.44
N GLN A 113 21.03 -0.01 -13.23
CA GLN A 113 21.93 -0.18 -12.09
C GLN A 113 23.03 -1.23 -12.34
N LYS A 114 22.68 -2.34 -13.02
CA LYS A 114 23.66 -3.38 -13.38
C LYS A 114 24.67 -2.89 -14.41
N GLU A 115 24.24 -2.12 -15.39
CA GLU A 115 25.11 -1.52 -16.41
C GLU A 115 26.13 -0.58 -15.77
N ILE A 116 25.65 0.36 -14.95
CA ILE A 116 26.51 1.26 -14.14
C ILE A 116 27.49 0.43 -13.32
N ARG A 117 27.02 -0.58 -12.58
CA ARG A 117 27.89 -1.42 -11.73
C ARG A 117 28.99 -2.12 -12.53
N LEU A 118 28.69 -2.56 -13.76
CA LEU A 118 29.64 -3.24 -14.63
C LEU A 118 30.69 -2.26 -15.16
N GLU A 119 30.28 -1.06 -15.58
CA GLU A 119 31.19 0.00 -15.99
C GLU A 119 32.18 0.36 -14.88
N TYR A 120 31.71 0.56 -13.65
CA TYR A 120 32.61 0.85 -12.53
C TYR A 120 33.50 -0.34 -12.15
N ARG A 121 33.04 -1.57 -12.36
CA ARG A 121 33.85 -2.76 -12.17
C ARG A 121 35.02 -2.80 -13.14
N GLU A 122 34.79 -2.46 -14.41
CA GLU A 122 35.84 -2.34 -15.42
C GLU A 122 36.81 -1.21 -15.06
N LYS A 123 36.30 0.00 -14.75
CA LYS A 123 37.13 1.13 -14.28
C LYS A 123 37.99 0.77 -13.06
N ALA A 124 37.43 0.06 -12.08
CA ALA A 124 38.19 -0.40 -10.92
C ALA A 124 39.29 -1.39 -11.30
N GLN A 125 39.05 -2.28 -12.27
CA GLN A 125 40.07 -3.22 -12.76
C GLN A 125 41.18 -2.49 -13.52
N GLU A 126 40.83 -1.54 -14.40
CA GLU A 126 41.78 -0.73 -15.15
C GLU A 126 42.70 0.08 -14.24
N GLU A 127 42.16 0.63 -13.15
CA GLU A 127 42.93 1.37 -12.17
C GLU A 127 43.64 0.49 -11.12
N GLY A 128 43.44 -0.83 -11.16
CA GLY A 128 44.03 -1.78 -10.21
C GLY A 128 43.45 -1.70 -8.79
N LEU A 129 42.23 -1.19 -8.64
CA LEU A 129 41.51 -1.12 -7.37
C LEU A 129 40.87 -2.48 -7.01
N PRO A 130 40.70 -2.77 -5.70
CA PRO A 130 40.01 -3.98 -5.27
C PRO A 130 38.57 -4.04 -5.77
N LEU A 131 38.17 -5.16 -6.38
CA LEU A 131 36.80 -5.37 -6.88
C LEU A 131 35.70 -5.22 -5.81
N LYS A 132 36.05 -5.42 -4.53
CA LYS A 132 35.13 -5.21 -3.40
C LYS A 132 34.69 -3.75 -3.25
N ILE A 133 35.39 -2.81 -3.88
CA ILE A 133 35.02 -1.40 -3.84
C ILE A 133 33.69 -1.15 -4.57
N ILE A 134 33.35 -2.00 -5.55
CA ILE A 134 32.10 -1.91 -6.31
C ILE A 134 30.87 -2.12 -5.40
N ASP A 135 31.01 -2.91 -4.34
CA ASP A 135 29.93 -3.14 -3.37
C ASP A 135 29.67 -1.91 -2.48
N LEU A 136 30.55 -0.91 -2.51
CA LEU A 136 30.44 0.34 -1.76
C LEU A 136 29.99 1.52 -2.63
N ILE A 137 29.93 1.36 -3.95
CA ILE A 137 29.55 2.41 -4.91
C ILE A 137 28.02 2.45 -5.03
N ASP A 138 27.46 3.65 -4.94
CA ASP A 138 26.03 3.87 -5.18
C ASP A 138 25.75 3.85 -6.69
N CYS A 139 25.23 2.73 -7.20
CA CYS A 139 24.92 2.53 -8.60
C CYS A 139 23.52 3.03 -9.00
N SER A 140 22.82 3.78 -8.14
CA SER A 140 21.47 4.28 -8.42
C SER A 140 21.44 5.32 -9.54
N ASP A 141 22.53 6.06 -9.73
CA ASP A 141 22.66 7.14 -10.71
C ASP A 141 24.13 7.24 -11.14
N ALA A 142 24.37 7.66 -12.38
CA ALA A 142 25.72 7.79 -12.94
C ALA A 142 26.57 8.82 -12.17
N GLU A 143 25.99 9.96 -11.79
CA GLU A 143 26.70 11.02 -11.07
C GLU A 143 27.05 10.59 -9.62
N LYS A 144 26.14 9.86 -8.97
CA LYS A 144 26.37 9.31 -7.63
C LYS A 144 27.43 8.21 -7.65
N ALA A 145 27.43 7.38 -8.69
CA ALA A 145 28.44 6.36 -8.87
C ALA A 145 29.83 6.99 -9.09
N GLU A 146 29.94 8.09 -9.85
CA GLU A 146 31.21 8.78 -10.06
C GLU A 146 31.77 9.38 -8.76
N THR A 147 30.91 10.06 -8.01
CA THR A 147 31.30 10.73 -6.77
C THR A 147 31.70 9.72 -5.70
N SER A 148 30.95 8.64 -5.55
CA SER A 148 31.29 7.55 -4.64
C SER A 148 32.56 6.79 -5.06
N PHE A 149 32.78 6.56 -6.35
CA PHE A 149 34.03 5.98 -6.86
C PHE A 149 35.25 6.87 -6.57
N LYS A 150 35.16 8.17 -6.84
CA LYS A 150 36.23 9.14 -6.55
C LYS A 150 36.57 9.17 -5.06
N LEU A 151 35.55 9.22 -4.20
CA LEU A 151 35.72 9.18 -2.75
C LEU A 151 36.41 7.88 -2.30
N ALA A 152 35.96 6.74 -2.82
CA ALA A 152 36.53 5.44 -2.46
C ALA A 152 37.99 5.32 -2.91
N LYS A 153 38.33 5.86 -4.08
CA LYS A 153 39.70 5.96 -4.59
C LYS A 153 40.59 6.84 -3.70
N GLU A 154 40.10 8.00 -3.27
CA GLU A 154 40.82 8.91 -2.37
C GLU A 154 41.12 8.25 -1.01
N ILE A 155 40.13 7.62 -0.39
CA ILE A 155 40.28 6.90 0.89
C ILE A 155 41.33 5.78 0.76
N LEU A 156 41.30 5.03 -0.33
CA LEU A 156 42.26 3.96 -0.57
C LEU A 156 43.68 4.50 -0.83
N GLY A 157 43.80 5.61 -1.56
CA GLY A 157 45.06 6.32 -1.79
C GLY A 157 45.69 6.86 -0.49
N GLU A 158 44.87 7.43 0.39
CA GLU A 158 45.34 7.92 1.69
C GLU A 158 45.83 6.80 2.60
N THR A 159 45.08 5.69 2.69
CA THR A 159 45.41 4.56 3.58
C THR A 159 46.69 3.84 3.14
N THR A 160 46.88 3.68 1.83
CA THR A 160 48.12 3.10 1.27
C THR A 160 49.32 4.01 1.48
N SER A 161 49.16 5.33 1.35
CA SER A 161 50.22 6.32 1.59
C SER A 161 50.64 6.40 3.06
N LYS A 162 49.68 6.34 3.99
CA LYS A 162 49.94 6.31 5.45
C LYS A 162 50.72 5.05 5.86
N LYS A 163 50.46 3.89 5.23
CA LYS A 163 51.24 2.66 5.44
C LYS A 163 52.70 2.77 5.00
N LYS A 164 52.97 3.43 3.86
CA LYS A 164 54.35 3.65 3.37
C LYS A 164 55.16 4.62 4.24
N LYS A 165 54.50 5.53 4.96
CA LYS A 165 55.15 6.48 5.90
C LYS A 165 55.64 5.87 7.21
N LYS A 166 55.29 4.60 7.50
CA LYS A 166 56.11 3.79 8.44
C LYS A 166 57.35 3.32 7.71
N GLN A 167 58.17 4.29 7.28
CA GLN A 167 59.52 4.01 6.82
C GLN A 167 60.20 3.28 7.97
N PHE A 168 60.73 2.10 7.66
CA PHE A 168 61.80 1.51 8.44
C PHE A 168 62.71 2.66 8.87
N VAL A 169 62.91 2.86 10.17
CA VAL A 169 64.08 3.61 10.61
C VAL A 169 65.22 2.87 9.93
N SER A 170 65.83 3.51 8.94
CA SER A 170 66.98 3.02 8.22
C SER A 170 67.92 2.44 9.27
N GLY A 171 67.94 1.12 9.38
CA GLY A 171 68.94 0.42 10.15
C GLY A 171 70.23 0.81 9.46
N GLY A 172 70.96 1.75 10.09
CA GLY A 172 72.24 2.19 9.61
C GLY A 172 73.04 0.97 9.21
N ASN A 173 73.67 1.04 8.03
CA ASN A 173 74.52 0.00 7.50
C ASN A 173 75.36 -0.60 8.63
N PRO A 174 75.21 -1.90 8.99
CA PRO A 174 75.91 -2.48 10.14
C PRO A 174 77.44 -2.46 9.95
N GLN A 175 77.90 -2.15 8.73
CA GLN A 175 79.30 -2.12 8.35
C GLN A 175 80.02 -0.79 8.63
N SER A 176 79.35 0.22 9.20
CA SER A 176 80.01 1.49 9.61
C SER A 176 80.25 1.61 11.11
N GLY A 177 80.18 0.49 11.86
CA GLY A 177 80.48 0.48 13.30
C GLY A 177 81.97 0.60 13.56
N ASN A 178 82.39 1.63 14.30
CA ASN A 178 83.70 1.70 14.93
C ASN A 178 83.98 0.39 15.70
N LEU A 179 85.12 -0.22 15.44
CA LEU A 179 85.58 -1.47 16.06
C LEU A 179 85.69 -1.41 17.60
N ASP A 180 85.68 -0.20 18.17
CA ASP A 180 85.78 0.02 19.63
C ASP A 180 84.41 0.03 20.35
N GLN A 181 83.30 0.04 19.60
CA GLN A 181 81.97 0.03 20.21
C GLN A 181 81.49 -1.42 20.33
N LEU A 182 81.82 -2.05 21.47
CA LEU A 182 81.34 -3.39 21.79
C LEU A 182 79.82 -3.46 21.66
N ASP A 183 79.36 -4.36 20.78
CA ASP A 183 77.96 -4.65 20.54
C ASP A 183 77.27 -5.03 21.87
N PRO A 184 76.21 -4.30 22.28
CA PRO A 184 75.49 -4.59 23.52
C PRO A 184 74.91 -6.00 23.56
N PHE A 185 74.70 -6.66 22.41
CA PHE A 185 74.27 -8.05 22.35
C PHE A 185 75.40 -9.06 22.61
N LEU A 186 76.65 -8.71 22.31
CA LEU A 186 77.83 -9.56 22.54
C LEU A 186 78.47 -9.35 23.92
N ALA A 187 78.14 -8.26 24.62
CA ALA A 187 78.65 -7.94 25.95
C ALA A 187 78.33 -9.03 27.00
N GLY A 188 77.21 -9.74 26.85
CA GLY A 188 76.80 -10.83 27.76
C GLY A 188 77.43 -12.19 27.47
N LEU A 189 78.14 -12.36 26.34
CA LEU A 189 78.68 -13.66 25.92
C LEU A 189 80.14 -13.87 26.36
N LYS A 190 80.86 -12.81 26.74
CA LYS A 190 82.18 -12.89 27.38
C LYS A 190 82.02 -13.05 28.89
N GLY A 191 81.60 -14.22 29.32
CA GLY A 191 81.42 -14.46 30.76
C GLY A 191 80.96 -15.85 31.14
N LYS A 192 81.64 -16.89 30.65
CA LYS A 192 81.79 -18.21 31.29
C LYS A 192 83.13 -18.82 30.90
#